data_AF-A0A420VGM1-F1
#
_entry.id   AF-A0A420VGM1-F1
#
_cell.length_a   1.000
_cell.length_b   1.000
_cell.length_c   1.000
_cell.angle_alpha   90.00
_cell.angle_beta   90.00
_cell.angle_gamma   90.00
#
_symmetry.space_group_name_H-M   'P 1'
#
loop_
_entity.id
_entity.type
_entity.pdbx_description
1 polymer ?
#
loop_
_entity_poly.entity_id
_entity_poly.type
_entity_poly.pdbx_seq_one_letter_code
_entity_poly.pdbx_strand_id
1 'polypeptide(L)'
;MEKLRKILSLMLVSLLVFSPLPAKGESPYSHETDIKTLKKNVTMDSPPLKNPLNWQADIDYDDPDEYPLVSKGKKITTLTDSYGTKHTFTYEDLFEDDYFFGYLDLIFGYTSDDPYDKESYIYFEFFYDNAGYLEYYGYMDFDTFGSDEYVLIPMIDKNDFADQRYIYIRVGIENELDPEYYSDVAAFKIENPFYTPADDYVIISNESADVWDLGYTGSFDYPMDNSKITIDKSLKPGAYRMDAVLPYNPKKNNSRPLNKNTNRVARSYQVGDKKDFWVTNLTTESDYRISAELFYSGTKANVWVHNNQITKTQAAQLGKEFEQKIYPAVVNHFGKESDVDGDGKIHILCFDIQDGFAGYGGYAAGYFYGRDLYDDIHSNRSEIFYIDTYPTMGTGSTKDVTKAYTTLAHEFQHMVNFNQNMLIERSEEVMDTWLDEALSMAAEQIYSGKILSDRIDYYNVSDSIRDGHSLLYWDEDGDVLANYSLSYLFGQYLKLQAGKGNAIFKEIIQDPYEDYRAVEKVIKKYIDPSLTFGKMMTNFRVALLKKEPTGLYGFKGDPGFKNIHPRIYRDYPTTLLGGGAIVQKN
;
A
#
# COMPACT_ATOMS: atom_id res chain seq x y z
N MET A 1 3.61 43.66 16.73
CA MET A 1 4.95 43.93 16.15
C MET A 1 5.17 42.84 15.11
N GLU A 2 4.62 43.03 13.91
CA GLU A 2 5.36 43.37 12.66
C GLU A 2 6.28 42.23 12.21
N LYS A 3 5.91 41.48 11.13
CA LYS A 3 6.38 41.65 9.71
C LYS A 3 7.90 41.34 9.61
N LEU A 4 8.48 40.61 8.65
CA LEU A 4 8.17 40.29 7.25
C LEU A 4 9.29 39.33 6.71
N ARG A 5 8.93 38.38 5.84
CA ARG A 5 9.59 37.91 4.58
C ARG A 5 11.14 37.81 4.41
N LYS A 6 11.53 36.63 3.88
CA LYS A 6 12.26 36.34 2.61
C LYS A 6 13.81 36.51 2.50
N ILE A 7 14.43 35.38 2.08
CA ILE A 7 15.29 35.18 0.87
C ILE A 7 16.83 35.33 0.97
N LEU A 8 17.47 34.21 0.58
CA LEU A 8 18.72 33.94 -0.17
C LEU A 8 20.12 34.41 0.32
N SER A 9 20.99 33.37 0.35
CA SER A 9 22.34 33.26 -0.25
C SER A 9 23.52 34.04 0.33
N LEU A 10 24.59 33.31 0.68
CA LEU A 10 25.79 33.19 -0.18
C LEU A 10 26.80 32.19 0.43
N MET A 11 27.28 31.26 -0.40
CA MET A 11 28.52 30.51 -0.20
C MET A 11 29.72 31.47 -0.06
N LEU A 12 30.64 31.18 0.86
CA LEU A 12 31.95 31.82 0.90
C LEU A 12 33.02 30.81 0.47
N VAL A 13 33.50 30.99 -0.76
CA VAL A 13 34.78 30.45 -1.25
C VAL A 13 35.86 31.39 -0.75
N SER A 14 36.77 30.90 0.08
CA SER A 14 37.96 31.65 0.49
C SER A 14 39.15 31.28 -0.39
N LEU A 15 39.39 32.07 -1.43
CA LEU A 15 40.69 32.23 -2.07
C LEU A 15 41.60 33.03 -1.13
N LEU A 16 42.78 32.50 -0.81
CA LEU A 16 43.88 33.29 -0.27
C LEU A 16 45.06 33.22 -1.25
N VAL A 17 45.13 34.26 -2.09
CA VAL A 17 46.31 34.64 -2.86
C VAL A 17 47.11 35.62 -1.99
N PHE A 18 48.39 35.33 -1.74
CA PHE A 18 49.35 36.34 -1.28
C PHE A 18 50.65 36.21 -2.06
N SER A 19 51.13 37.34 -2.57
CA SER A 19 52.52 37.58 -2.98
C SER A 19 52.82 39.09 -2.77
N PRO A 20 54.09 39.54 -2.80
CA PRO A 20 55.23 39.17 -1.95
C PRO A 20 55.85 40.43 -1.25
N LEU A 21 56.85 40.27 -0.36
CA LEU A 21 58.00 41.20 -0.07
C LEU A 21 58.85 40.70 1.14
N PRO A 22 60.11 41.16 1.36
CA PRO A 22 61.27 40.27 1.42
C PRO A 22 61.96 40.23 2.81
N ALA A 23 62.54 39.08 3.16
CA ALA A 23 63.60 39.02 4.16
C ALA A 23 64.53 37.83 3.90
N LYS A 24 65.83 38.13 3.84
CA LYS A 24 66.95 37.21 3.60
C LYS A 24 67.01 36.08 4.63
N GLY A 25 67.14 34.86 4.13
CA GLY A 25 67.61 33.68 4.84
C GLY A 25 67.71 32.51 3.85
N GLU A 26 68.87 31.87 3.78
CA GLU A 26 69.26 30.93 2.72
C GLU A 26 68.36 29.70 2.56
N SER A 27 68.20 29.28 1.29
CA SER A 27 67.56 28.06 0.81
C SER A 27 68.18 26.79 1.39
N PRO A 28 67.38 25.73 1.57
CA PRO A 28 67.60 24.55 0.74
C PRO A 28 66.36 24.22 -0.11
N TYR A 29 66.63 23.88 -1.37
CA TYR A 29 65.70 23.51 -2.43
C TYR A 29 64.61 22.53 -1.95
N SER A 30 63.34 22.89 -2.16
CA SER A 30 62.24 21.91 -2.28
C SER A 30 61.69 22.02 -3.70
N HIS A 31 61.83 20.95 -4.48
CA HIS A 31 61.10 20.76 -5.72
C HIS A 31 59.61 20.68 -5.39
N GLU A 32 58.80 21.67 -5.79
CA GLU A 32 57.39 21.41 -6.11
C GLU A 32 57.40 20.70 -7.47
N THR A 33 57.23 19.38 -7.46
CA THR A 33 56.88 18.62 -8.66
C THR A 33 55.38 18.73 -8.86
N ASP A 34 54.95 19.39 -9.93
CA ASP A 34 53.55 19.36 -10.38
C ASP A 34 53.16 17.89 -10.65
N ILE A 35 52.24 17.34 -9.85
CA ILE A 35 51.71 15.99 -10.07
C ILE A 35 50.97 15.97 -11.42
N LYS A 36 51.32 15.02 -12.29
CA LYS A 36 50.70 14.89 -13.63
C LYS A 36 49.28 14.33 -13.51
N THR A 37 48.35 14.85 -14.30
CA THR A 37 46.96 14.37 -14.36
C THR A 37 46.62 13.81 -15.74
N LEU A 38 46.03 12.62 -15.77
CA LEU A 38 45.50 11.99 -16.99
C LEU A 38 43.99 11.81 -16.83
N LYS A 39 43.21 12.26 -17.81
CA LYS A 39 41.74 12.23 -17.77
C LYS A 39 41.18 11.82 -19.12
N LYS A 40 40.29 10.82 -19.15
CA LYS A 40 39.78 10.21 -20.40
C LYS A 40 38.43 9.50 -20.19
N ASN A 41 37.62 9.40 -21.24
CA ASN A 41 36.26 8.81 -21.23
C ASN A 41 36.26 7.30 -21.45
N VAL A 42 35.50 6.56 -20.63
CA VAL A 42 35.36 5.10 -20.73
C VAL A 42 34.91 4.65 -22.14
N THR A 43 35.46 3.53 -22.58
CA THR A 43 35.15 2.86 -23.85
C THR A 43 34.28 1.63 -23.58
N MET A 44 33.11 1.54 -24.23
CA MET A 44 32.04 0.56 -23.92
C MET A 44 31.97 -0.66 -24.85
N ASP A 45 32.77 -0.72 -25.92
CA ASP A 45 32.67 -1.75 -26.98
C ASP A 45 33.91 -2.66 -27.09
N SER A 46 34.47 -3.09 -25.95
CA SER A 46 35.59 -4.05 -25.91
C SER A 46 35.35 -5.13 -24.84
N PRO A 47 35.82 -6.37 -25.04
CA PRO A 47 35.79 -7.39 -23.99
C PRO A 47 36.74 -7.02 -22.84
N PRO A 48 36.47 -7.45 -21.59
CA PRO A 48 37.39 -7.29 -20.47
C PRO A 48 38.71 -8.04 -20.72
N LEU A 49 39.80 -7.55 -20.11
CA LEU A 49 41.07 -8.26 -20.12
C LEU A 49 40.96 -9.52 -19.24
N LYS A 50 41.70 -10.55 -19.63
CA LYS A 50 41.76 -11.82 -18.91
C LYS A 50 42.61 -11.67 -17.64
N ASN A 51 42.25 -12.43 -16.62
CA ASN A 51 43.04 -12.50 -15.39
C ASN A 51 44.44 -13.09 -15.64
N PRO A 52 45.44 -12.78 -14.79
CA PRO A 52 46.82 -13.20 -15.01
C PRO A 52 46.98 -14.69 -15.34
N LEU A 53 47.88 -15.03 -16.26
CA LEU A 53 48.09 -16.42 -16.75
C LEU A 53 48.39 -17.44 -15.65
N ASN A 54 48.89 -16.97 -14.50
CA ASN A 54 49.32 -17.80 -13.36
C ASN A 54 48.24 -17.90 -12.27
N TRP A 55 47.06 -17.32 -12.51
CA TRP A 55 46.01 -17.13 -11.51
C TRP A 55 45.20 -18.40 -11.28
N GLN A 56 45.02 -18.78 -10.00
CA GLN A 56 44.08 -19.82 -9.58
C GLN A 56 42.76 -19.12 -9.23
N ALA A 57 41.69 -19.50 -9.94
CA ALA A 57 40.39 -18.85 -9.86
C ALA A 57 39.71 -19.13 -8.51
N ASP A 58 40.01 -18.31 -7.50
CA ASP A 58 39.34 -18.34 -6.19
C ASP A 58 38.35 -17.16 -6.02
N ILE A 59 38.37 -16.15 -6.89
CA ILE A 59 37.49 -14.96 -6.82
C ILE A 59 36.58 -14.95 -8.05
N ASP A 60 35.26 -14.87 -7.82
CA ASP A 60 34.27 -14.63 -8.86
C ASP A 60 34.13 -13.13 -9.08
N TYR A 61 34.69 -12.63 -10.19
CA TYR A 61 34.61 -11.20 -10.52
C TYR A 61 33.23 -10.75 -10.99
N ASP A 62 32.30 -11.68 -11.17
CA ASP A 62 30.91 -11.36 -11.45
C ASP A 62 30.06 -11.27 -10.17
N ASP A 63 30.62 -11.61 -9.01
CA ASP A 63 29.95 -11.52 -7.70
C ASP A 63 30.21 -10.14 -7.04
N PRO A 64 29.18 -9.29 -6.81
CA PRO A 64 29.35 -8.00 -6.16
C PRO A 64 29.85 -8.06 -4.70
N ASP A 65 29.70 -9.21 -4.01
CA ASP A 65 30.17 -9.39 -2.63
C ASP A 65 31.69 -9.59 -2.54
N GLU A 66 32.34 -10.02 -3.62
CA GLU A 66 33.80 -10.16 -3.73
C GLU A 66 34.53 -8.81 -3.90
N TYR A 67 33.80 -7.71 -4.12
CA TYR A 67 34.37 -6.36 -4.31
C TYR A 67 34.37 -5.62 -2.96
N PRO A 68 35.52 -5.45 -2.29
CA PRO A 68 35.61 -4.73 -1.03
C PRO A 68 35.30 -3.24 -1.22
N LEU A 69 34.58 -2.65 -0.25
CA LEU A 69 34.28 -1.22 -0.25
C LEU A 69 35.52 -0.40 0.13
N VAL A 70 35.91 0.54 -0.73
CA VAL A 70 37.01 1.49 -0.49
C VAL A 70 36.45 2.88 -0.24
N SER A 71 36.71 3.43 0.94
CA SER A 71 36.30 4.79 1.30
C SER A 71 37.26 5.84 0.74
N LYS A 72 36.76 7.07 0.58
CA LYS A 72 37.55 8.25 0.15
C LYS A 72 38.86 8.41 0.95
N GLY A 73 39.95 8.68 0.24
CA GLY A 73 41.29 8.87 0.79
C GLY A 73 41.96 7.59 1.30
N LYS A 74 41.49 6.41 0.87
CA LYS A 74 42.05 5.11 1.26
C LYS A 74 42.79 4.45 0.11
N LYS A 75 43.84 3.70 0.48
CA LYS A 75 44.54 2.81 -0.44
C LYS A 75 43.58 1.72 -0.92
N ILE A 76 43.57 1.51 -2.23
CA ILE A 76 42.85 0.44 -2.91
C ILE A 76 43.70 -0.83 -2.81
N THR A 77 44.89 -0.81 -3.45
CA THR A 77 45.77 -1.98 -3.54
C THR A 77 47.21 -1.57 -3.87
N THR A 78 48.13 -2.54 -3.82
CA THR A 78 49.43 -2.48 -4.52
C THR A 78 49.53 -3.70 -5.41
N LEU A 79 49.62 -3.48 -6.72
CA LEU A 79 49.80 -4.51 -7.74
C LEU A 79 51.28 -4.64 -8.08
N THR A 80 51.70 -5.82 -8.55
CA THR A 80 53.08 -6.08 -8.98
C THR A 80 53.11 -6.50 -10.45
N ASP A 81 53.86 -5.79 -11.26
CA ASP A 81 53.97 -6.05 -12.69
C ASP A 81 54.90 -7.24 -13.00
N SER A 82 55.04 -7.60 -14.28
CA SER A 82 55.90 -8.73 -14.69
C SER A 82 57.41 -8.48 -14.48
N TYR A 83 57.83 -7.23 -14.34
CA TYR A 83 59.20 -6.81 -13.99
C TYR A 83 59.46 -6.87 -12.48
N GLY A 84 58.42 -7.02 -11.66
CA GLY A 84 58.48 -6.98 -10.21
C GLY A 84 58.35 -5.56 -9.62
N THR A 85 58.06 -4.58 -10.46
CA THR A 85 57.80 -3.19 -10.06
C THR A 85 56.42 -3.10 -9.43
N LYS A 86 56.30 -2.32 -8.34
CA LYS A 86 55.04 -2.16 -7.61
C LYS A 86 54.31 -0.91 -8.03
N HIS A 87 52.99 -1.04 -8.13
CA HIS A 87 52.05 0.01 -8.53
C HIS A 87 51.01 0.16 -7.42
N THR A 88 50.96 1.32 -6.77
CA THR A 88 50.04 1.58 -5.65
C THR A 88 48.92 2.53 -6.08
N PHE A 89 47.70 2.17 -5.70
CA PHE A 89 46.49 2.91 -6.06
C PHE A 89 45.75 3.39 -4.81
N THR A 90 45.27 4.63 -4.85
CA THR A 90 44.42 5.24 -3.81
C THR A 90 43.14 5.80 -4.44
N TYR A 91 42.02 5.68 -3.74
CA TYR A 91 40.78 6.34 -4.13
C TYR A 91 40.72 7.73 -3.48
N GLU A 92 40.73 8.79 -4.27
CA GLU A 92 40.83 10.17 -3.77
C GLU A 92 39.48 10.87 -3.68
N ASP A 93 38.66 10.81 -4.73
CA ASP A 93 37.32 11.44 -4.75
C ASP A 93 36.45 10.98 -5.91
N LEU A 94 35.17 11.34 -5.85
CA LEU A 94 34.23 11.24 -6.97
C LEU A 94 33.29 12.44 -6.99
N PHE A 95 33.20 13.13 -8.12
CA PHE A 95 32.25 14.24 -8.32
C PHE A 95 31.75 14.33 -9.76
N GLU A 96 30.71 15.15 -9.98
CA GLU A 96 30.20 15.45 -11.32
C GLU A 96 31.10 16.46 -12.02
N ASP A 97 31.48 16.18 -13.28
CA ASP A 97 32.40 17.01 -14.06
C ASP A 97 31.84 18.43 -14.28
N ASP A 98 32.67 19.44 -13.98
CA ASP A 98 32.31 20.87 -14.08
C ASP A 98 32.09 21.37 -15.52
N TYR A 99 32.60 20.67 -16.52
CA TYR A 99 32.59 21.05 -17.94
C TYR A 99 31.78 20.07 -18.82
N PHE A 100 31.80 18.78 -18.50
CA PHE A 100 31.05 17.73 -19.18
C PHE A 100 29.86 17.29 -18.32
N PHE A 101 28.81 18.12 -18.30
CA PHE A 101 27.58 17.85 -17.55
C PHE A 101 27.03 16.45 -17.87
N GLY A 102 26.73 15.68 -16.83
CA GLY A 102 26.27 14.31 -16.98
C GLY A 102 27.39 13.26 -16.97
N TYR A 103 28.65 13.63 -16.72
CA TYR A 103 29.74 12.69 -16.46
C TYR A 103 30.22 12.75 -15.00
N LEU A 104 30.68 11.62 -14.49
CA LEU A 104 31.34 11.50 -13.19
C LEU A 104 32.86 11.37 -13.38
N ASP A 105 33.60 12.22 -12.68
CA ASP A 105 35.06 12.12 -12.52
C ASP A 105 35.37 11.21 -11.33
N LEU A 106 36.01 10.08 -11.59
CA LEU A 106 36.52 9.18 -10.55
C LEU A 106 38.02 9.45 -10.39
N ILE A 107 38.46 9.90 -9.22
CA ILE A 107 39.84 10.33 -9.02
C ILE A 107 40.63 9.27 -8.28
N PHE A 108 41.68 8.78 -8.93
CA PHE A 108 42.61 7.82 -8.37
C PHE A 108 44.02 8.39 -8.29
N GLY A 109 44.64 8.27 -7.12
CA GLY A 109 46.07 8.47 -6.96
C GLY A 109 46.81 7.22 -7.41
N TYR A 110 47.91 7.42 -8.14
CA TYR A 110 48.76 6.35 -8.63
C TYR A 110 50.22 6.66 -8.30
N THR A 111 50.93 5.68 -7.74
CA THR A 111 52.39 5.70 -7.64
C THR A 111 53.04 4.40 -8.10
N SER A 112 54.27 4.46 -8.59
CA SER A 112 55.09 3.28 -8.90
C SER A 112 56.49 3.36 -8.29
N ASP A 113 57.11 2.20 -8.06
CA ASP A 113 58.49 2.14 -7.54
C ASP A 113 59.53 2.66 -8.56
N ASP A 114 59.24 2.60 -9.87
CA ASP A 114 60.09 3.12 -10.94
C ASP A 114 59.27 3.87 -12.01
N PRO A 115 59.75 5.01 -12.53
CA PRO A 115 59.06 5.77 -13.58
C PRO A 115 59.24 5.21 -15.01
N TYR A 116 60.22 4.36 -15.28
CA TYR A 116 60.56 3.87 -16.63
C TYR A 116 60.57 2.35 -16.75
N ASP A 117 61.12 1.64 -15.77
CA ASP A 117 61.23 0.18 -15.79
C ASP A 117 59.97 -0.45 -15.18
N LYS A 118 58.85 -0.33 -15.91
CA LYS A 118 57.53 -0.83 -15.53
C LYS A 118 56.63 -1.12 -16.72
N GLU A 119 55.61 -1.96 -16.52
CA GLU A 119 54.46 -2.05 -17.43
C GLU A 119 53.57 -0.81 -17.24
N SER A 120 53.55 0.08 -18.23
CA SER A 120 53.01 1.43 -18.04
C SER A 120 51.51 1.58 -18.23
N TYR A 121 50.84 0.62 -18.90
CA TYR A 121 49.42 0.68 -19.18
C TYR A 121 48.58 0.16 -18.02
N ILE A 122 47.85 1.09 -17.38
CA ILE A 122 46.93 0.82 -16.29
C ILE A 122 45.50 0.83 -16.81
N TYR A 123 44.76 -0.24 -16.57
CA TYR A 123 43.35 -0.35 -16.92
C TYR A 123 42.46 -0.21 -15.69
N PHE A 124 41.35 0.47 -15.89
CA PHE A 124 40.18 0.47 -15.03
C PHE A 124 39.02 -0.12 -15.82
N GLU A 125 38.43 -1.20 -15.33
CA GLU A 125 37.19 -1.77 -15.87
C GLU A 125 36.04 -1.48 -14.91
N PHE A 126 34.87 -1.21 -15.46
CA PHE A 126 33.69 -0.79 -14.71
C PHE A 126 32.54 -1.77 -14.94
N PHE A 127 31.72 -1.97 -13.91
CA PHE A 127 30.63 -2.93 -13.91
C PHE A 127 29.37 -2.38 -13.24
N TYR A 128 28.22 -2.87 -13.69
CA TYR A 128 26.89 -2.63 -13.11
C TYR A 128 26.44 -3.80 -12.27
N ASP A 129 25.76 -3.53 -11.16
CA ASP A 129 25.01 -4.57 -10.44
C ASP A 129 23.64 -4.75 -11.10
N ASN A 130 23.44 -5.93 -11.68
CA ASN A 130 22.19 -6.36 -12.28
C ASN A 130 21.62 -7.53 -11.47
N ALA A 131 20.88 -7.19 -10.42
CA ALA A 131 20.19 -8.14 -9.54
C ALA A 131 21.12 -9.17 -8.86
N GLY A 132 22.30 -8.71 -8.39
CA GLY A 132 23.27 -9.55 -7.68
C GLY A 132 24.30 -10.22 -8.59
N TYR A 133 24.42 -9.77 -9.84
CA TYR A 133 25.44 -10.21 -10.79
C TYR A 133 26.03 -9.00 -11.51
N LEU A 134 27.35 -8.96 -11.68
CA LEU A 134 28.04 -7.84 -12.29
C LEU A 134 28.08 -7.95 -13.83
N GLU A 135 27.50 -6.94 -14.50
CA GLU A 135 27.52 -6.79 -15.95
C GLU A 135 28.62 -5.80 -16.35
N TYR A 136 29.46 -6.17 -17.32
CA TYR A 136 30.56 -5.32 -17.79
C TYR A 136 30.05 -4.07 -18.52
N TYR A 137 30.51 -2.88 -18.08
CA TYR A 137 30.19 -1.61 -18.72
C TYR A 137 31.20 -1.21 -19.80
N GLY A 138 32.49 -1.32 -19.47
CA GLY A 138 33.54 -0.76 -20.28
C GLY A 138 34.84 -0.58 -19.51
N TYR A 139 35.85 -0.05 -20.19
CA TYR A 139 37.17 0.17 -19.61
C TYR A 139 37.76 1.55 -19.91
N MET A 140 38.82 1.87 -19.18
CA MET A 140 39.70 3.00 -19.38
C MET A 140 41.15 2.61 -19.15
N ASP A 141 42.01 2.86 -20.15
CA ASP A 141 43.46 2.70 -20.04
C ASP A 141 44.20 4.05 -19.93
N PHE A 142 45.27 4.07 -19.13
CA PHE A 142 46.22 5.18 -18.98
C PHE A 142 47.66 4.70 -19.17
N ASP A 143 48.44 5.40 -20.00
CA ASP A 143 49.89 5.21 -20.09
C ASP A 143 50.60 6.05 -19.03
N THR A 144 51.24 5.38 -18.08
CA THR A 144 51.97 5.99 -16.96
C THR A 144 53.48 6.08 -17.17
N PHE A 145 53.97 5.90 -18.41
CA PHE A 145 55.39 5.94 -18.70
C PHE A 145 56.03 7.30 -18.36
N GLY A 146 57.25 7.30 -17.84
CA GLY A 146 58.05 8.49 -17.57
C GLY A 146 57.62 9.32 -16.35
N SER A 147 56.84 8.73 -15.44
CA SER A 147 56.54 9.30 -14.11
C SER A 147 56.20 8.18 -13.13
N ASP A 148 56.61 8.36 -11.89
CA ASP A 148 56.31 7.49 -10.74
C ASP A 148 55.08 7.94 -9.96
N GLU A 149 54.46 9.06 -10.33
CA GLU A 149 53.26 9.61 -9.68
C GLU A 149 52.30 10.23 -10.73
N TYR A 150 51.01 9.87 -10.64
CA TYR A 150 49.93 10.44 -11.44
C TYR A 150 48.62 10.56 -10.65
N VAL A 151 47.76 11.48 -11.10
CA VAL A 151 46.32 11.44 -10.85
C VAL A 151 45.62 10.89 -12.09
N LEU A 152 44.91 9.78 -11.95
CA LEU A 152 44.19 9.10 -13.03
C LEU A 152 42.68 9.34 -12.88
N ILE A 153 42.04 9.85 -13.92
CA ILE A 153 40.63 10.28 -13.89
C ILE A 153 39.84 9.61 -15.03
N PRO A 154 39.36 8.37 -14.86
CA PRO A 154 38.36 7.81 -15.74
C PRO A 154 37.03 8.56 -15.59
N MET A 155 36.40 8.86 -16.74
CA MET A 155 35.09 9.50 -16.80
C MET A 155 34.02 8.49 -17.26
N ILE A 156 32.94 8.37 -16.49
CA ILE A 156 31.77 7.52 -16.78
C ILE A 156 30.51 8.37 -16.94
N ASP A 157 29.51 7.90 -17.69
CA ASP A 157 28.22 8.60 -17.80
C ASP A 157 27.45 8.47 -16.47
N LYS A 158 27.03 9.61 -15.92
CA LYS A 158 26.31 9.68 -14.65
C LYS A 158 24.94 9.01 -14.74
N ASN A 159 24.28 9.07 -15.89
CA ASN A 159 22.93 8.52 -16.04
C ASN A 159 22.95 6.99 -16.00
N ASP A 160 23.98 6.38 -16.58
CA ASP A 160 24.09 4.92 -16.62
C ASP A 160 24.34 4.32 -15.22
N PHE A 161 24.88 5.11 -14.27
CA PHE A 161 25.12 4.69 -12.88
C PHE A 161 24.14 5.32 -11.88
N ALA A 162 23.09 6.02 -12.33
CA ALA A 162 22.21 6.77 -11.44
C ALA A 162 21.42 5.89 -10.44
N ASP A 163 21.15 4.64 -10.82
CA ASP A 163 20.48 3.61 -10.01
C ASP A 163 21.46 2.65 -9.30
N GLN A 164 22.76 2.91 -9.40
CA GLN A 164 23.80 2.06 -8.83
C GLN A 164 24.28 2.65 -7.50
N ARG A 165 24.05 1.93 -6.39
CA ARG A 165 24.52 2.34 -5.05
C ARG A 165 26.05 2.38 -4.96
N TYR A 166 26.71 1.48 -5.66
CA TYR A 166 28.17 1.39 -5.74
C TYR A 166 28.60 1.36 -7.20
N ILE A 167 29.81 1.85 -7.46
CA ILE A 167 30.50 1.64 -8.75
C ILE A 167 31.54 0.55 -8.52
N TYR A 168 31.40 -0.55 -9.26
CA TYR A 168 32.26 -1.73 -9.18
C TYR A 168 33.40 -1.60 -10.19
N ILE A 169 34.63 -1.77 -9.72
CA ILE A 169 35.83 -1.46 -10.49
C ILE A 169 36.85 -2.58 -10.37
N ARG A 170 37.44 -2.99 -11.50
CA ARG A 170 38.71 -3.72 -11.52
C ARG A 170 39.82 -2.79 -11.97
N VAL A 171 40.93 -2.75 -11.23
CA VAL A 171 42.14 -2.03 -11.64
C VAL A 171 43.24 -3.06 -11.89
N GLY A 172 43.90 -2.96 -13.04
CA GLY A 172 44.92 -3.93 -13.45
C GLY A 172 46.05 -3.30 -14.25
N ILE A 173 47.18 -4.01 -14.31
CA ILE A 173 48.35 -3.65 -15.11
C ILE A 173 48.36 -4.56 -16.35
N GLU A 174 48.30 -3.99 -17.56
CA GLU A 174 48.36 -4.76 -18.80
C GLU A 174 49.69 -5.51 -18.89
N ASN A 175 49.64 -6.78 -19.28
CA ASN A 175 50.86 -7.55 -19.52
C ASN A 175 51.46 -7.19 -20.88
N GLU A 176 52.67 -6.64 -20.90
CA GLU A 176 53.30 -6.18 -22.14
C GLU A 176 53.62 -7.35 -23.10
N LEU A 177 53.84 -8.55 -22.57
CA LEU A 177 54.15 -9.76 -23.36
C LEU A 177 52.89 -10.45 -23.90
N ASP A 178 51.73 -10.27 -23.25
CA ASP A 178 50.44 -10.82 -23.66
C ASP A 178 49.30 -9.82 -23.32
N PRO A 179 49.08 -8.79 -24.15
CA PRO A 179 48.15 -7.70 -23.86
C PRO A 179 46.68 -8.09 -23.69
N GLU A 180 46.32 -9.36 -23.92
CA GLU A 180 44.99 -9.88 -23.56
C GLU A 180 44.83 -10.15 -22.05
N TYR A 181 45.93 -10.11 -21.28
CA TYR A 181 46.00 -10.51 -19.88
C TYR A 181 46.51 -9.38 -18.98
N TYR A 182 46.05 -9.36 -17.74
CA TYR A 182 46.69 -8.59 -16.68
C TYR A 182 47.96 -9.27 -16.18
N SER A 183 48.98 -8.50 -15.83
CA SER A 183 50.09 -8.99 -14.98
C SER A 183 49.65 -9.16 -13.53
N ASP A 184 48.85 -8.22 -13.04
CA ASP A 184 48.20 -8.27 -11.72
C ASP A 184 46.94 -7.38 -11.73
N VAL A 185 45.96 -7.72 -10.91
CA VAL A 185 44.62 -7.10 -10.92
C VAL A 185 43.96 -7.15 -9.53
N ALA A 186 43.20 -6.12 -9.19
CA ALA A 186 42.37 -6.09 -8.00
C ALA A 186 40.96 -5.57 -8.30
N ALA A 187 39.98 -6.10 -7.57
CA ALA A 187 38.60 -5.63 -7.59
C ALA A 187 38.29 -4.80 -6.33
N PHE A 188 37.45 -3.79 -6.47
CA PHE A 188 36.94 -2.97 -5.38
C PHE A 188 35.69 -2.20 -5.80
N LYS A 189 34.91 -1.75 -4.82
CA LYS A 189 33.77 -0.87 -5.07
C LYS A 189 33.88 0.43 -4.30
N ILE A 190 33.31 1.49 -4.85
CA ILE A 190 33.23 2.82 -4.22
C ILE A 190 31.77 3.26 -4.11
N GLU A 191 31.44 4.06 -3.09
CA GLU A 191 30.10 4.64 -2.95
C GLU A 191 29.83 5.62 -4.09
N ASN A 192 28.62 5.53 -4.68
CA ASN A 192 28.14 6.53 -5.62
C ASN A 192 27.36 7.63 -4.86
N PRO A 193 27.93 8.82 -4.62
CA PRO A 193 27.24 9.89 -3.90
C PRO A 193 26.06 10.49 -4.69
N PHE A 194 25.92 10.14 -5.97
CA PHE A 194 24.82 10.56 -6.84
C PHE A 194 23.76 9.48 -7.01
N TYR A 195 23.89 8.34 -6.31
CA TYR A 195 22.86 7.31 -6.27
C TYR A 195 21.55 7.91 -5.76
N THR A 196 20.56 7.93 -6.63
CA THR A 196 19.18 8.17 -6.23
C THR A 196 18.48 6.82 -6.27
N PRO A 197 18.20 6.19 -5.12
CA PRO A 197 17.42 4.96 -5.14
C PRO A 197 16.14 5.22 -5.94
N ALA A 198 15.87 4.37 -6.92
CA ALA A 198 14.50 4.20 -7.36
C ALA A 198 13.67 3.94 -6.08
N ASP A 199 12.45 4.46 -6.04
CA ASP A 199 11.48 4.14 -4.99
C ASP A 199 11.08 2.65 -5.18
N ASP A 200 12.04 1.75 -4.96
CA ASP A 200 11.91 0.33 -5.19
C ASP A 200 11.18 -0.24 -3.99
N TYR A 201 9.92 -0.54 -4.22
CA TYR A 201 9.07 -1.15 -3.23
C TYR A 201 8.99 -2.65 -3.49
N VAL A 202 9.22 -3.44 -2.45
CA VAL A 202 8.86 -4.87 -2.45
C VAL A 202 7.49 -5.02 -1.83
N ILE A 203 6.60 -5.73 -2.52
CA ILE A 203 5.31 -6.13 -1.98
C ILE A 203 5.38 -7.60 -1.64
N ILE A 204 5.23 -7.92 -0.36
CA ILE A 204 5.08 -9.29 0.13
C ILE A 204 3.60 -9.49 0.40
N SER A 205 2.97 -10.38 -0.37
CA SER A 205 1.53 -10.61 -0.34
C SER A 205 1.26 -12.09 -0.12
N ASN A 206 0.40 -12.41 0.85
CA ASN A 206 -0.14 -13.74 0.98
C ASN A 206 -1.36 -13.88 0.05
N GLU A 207 -1.18 -14.61 -1.05
CA GLU A 207 -2.20 -14.81 -2.09
C GLU A 207 -3.28 -15.85 -1.72
N SER A 208 -3.17 -16.49 -0.54
CA SER A 208 -4.13 -17.51 -0.12
C SER A 208 -5.50 -16.91 0.14
N ALA A 209 -6.54 -17.60 -0.34
CA ALA A 209 -7.93 -17.31 -0.02
C ALA A 209 -8.36 -17.96 1.32
N ASP A 210 -7.56 -18.89 1.86
CA ASP A 210 -7.74 -19.40 3.22
C ASP A 210 -7.07 -18.45 4.20
N VAL A 211 -7.88 -17.84 5.06
CA VAL A 211 -7.42 -16.85 6.04
C VAL A 211 -6.35 -17.42 6.97
N TRP A 212 -6.43 -18.71 7.30
CA TRP A 212 -5.56 -19.37 8.27
C TRP A 212 -4.29 -19.96 7.66
N ASP A 213 -4.13 -19.86 6.34
CA ASP A 213 -2.91 -20.23 5.63
C ASP A 213 -1.84 -19.16 5.86
N LEU A 214 -1.08 -19.32 6.94
CA LEU A 214 -0.07 -18.36 7.38
C LEU A 214 1.15 -18.36 6.44
N GLY A 215 1.43 -17.19 5.85
CA GLY A 215 2.61 -16.93 5.06
C GLY A 215 3.68 -16.21 5.88
N TYR A 216 4.84 -16.85 6.06
CA TYR A 216 5.99 -16.23 6.72
C TYR A 216 6.73 -15.28 5.77
N THR A 217 7.03 -14.06 6.21
CA THR A 217 7.68 -13.06 5.35
C THR A 217 9.20 -13.20 5.24
N GLY A 218 9.84 -14.15 5.95
CA GLY A 218 11.31 -14.31 6.02
C GLY A 218 11.92 -13.91 7.38
N SER A 219 13.19 -14.27 7.63
CA SER A 219 13.85 -14.20 8.94
C SER A 219 14.76 -12.99 9.17
N PHE A 220 14.36 -12.12 10.11
CA PHE A 220 15.20 -11.32 11.02
C PHE A 220 14.34 -11.06 12.28
N ASP A 221 14.82 -11.34 13.51
CA ASP A 221 14.00 -11.71 14.70
C ASP A 221 13.15 -10.63 15.45
N TYR A 222 12.00 -11.09 16.03
CA TYR A 222 11.18 -10.64 17.20
C TYR A 222 9.67 -10.30 16.89
N PRO A 223 8.68 -10.56 17.80
CA PRO A 223 7.26 -10.70 17.42
C PRO A 223 6.41 -9.41 17.54
N MET A 224 5.27 -9.44 16.82
CA MET A 224 4.33 -8.35 16.58
C MET A 224 3.23 -8.22 17.67
N ASP A 225 2.74 -7.00 17.91
CA ASP A 225 1.62 -6.65 18.80
C ASP A 225 0.53 -5.93 18.00
N ASN A 226 -0.65 -6.55 17.88
CA ASN A 226 -1.81 -6.07 17.12
C ASN A 226 -2.89 -5.40 18.01
N SER A 227 -2.53 -4.76 19.11
CA SER A 227 -3.54 -4.20 20.02
C SER A 227 -4.10 -2.82 19.59
N LYS A 228 -5.27 -2.87 18.91
CA LYS A 228 -6.36 -1.85 18.85
C LYS A 228 -6.39 -0.84 17.68
N ILE A 229 -7.63 -0.41 17.39
CA ILE A 229 -8.04 0.69 16.48
C ILE A 229 -7.14 1.93 16.61
N THR A 230 -6.66 2.44 15.47
CA THR A 230 -5.86 3.68 15.42
C THR A 230 -6.75 4.89 15.72
N ILE A 231 -6.48 5.60 16.83
CA ILE A 231 -7.20 6.83 17.19
C ILE A 231 -6.38 8.06 16.78
N ASP A 232 -6.82 8.77 15.74
CA ASP A 232 -6.27 10.05 15.30
C ASP A 232 -7.30 11.18 15.45
N LYS A 233 -6.93 12.23 16.21
CA LYS A 233 -7.80 13.38 16.51
C LYS A 233 -8.11 14.26 15.29
N SER A 234 -7.38 14.11 14.20
CA SER A 234 -7.58 14.84 12.95
C SER A 234 -8.66 14.22 12.05
N LEU A 235 -9.03 12.95 12.29
CA LEU A 235 -10.07 12.26 11.54
C LEU A 235 -11.48 12.74 11.94
N LYS A 236 -12.37 12.82 10.95
CA LYS A 236 -13.78 13.13 11.19
C LYS A 236 -14.48 11.93 11.85
N PRO A 237 -15.56 12.15 12.63
CA PRO A 237 -16.32 11.05 13.23
C PRO A 237 -16.82 9.99 12.24
N GLY A 238 -17.00 10.35 10.96
CA GLY A 238 -17.42 9.41 9.92
C GLY A 238 -16.40 8.31 9.61
N ALA A 239 -15.11 8.55 9.87
CA ALA A 239 -14.02 7.56 9.67
C ALA A 239 -14.08 6.40 10.68
N TYR A 240 -14.80 6.58 11.79
CA TYR A 240 -14.93 5.59 12.86
C TYR A 240 -16.26 4.83 12.83
N ARG A 241 -17.08 5.01 11.79
CA ARG A 241 -18.34 4.27 11.64
C ARG A 241 -18.07 2.79 11.37
N MET A 242 -18.72 1.94 12.13
CA MET A 242 -18.75 0.49 11.96
C MET A 242 -20.20 0.05 11.72
N ASP A 243 -20.36 -1.07 11.03
CA ASP A 243 -21.56 -1.91 11.11
C ASP A 243 -21.37 -2.96 12.22
N ALA A 244 -22.48 -3.41 12.80
CA ALA A 244 -22.50 -4.52 13.75
C ALA A 244 -22.83 -5.82 13.01
N VAL A 245 -21.78 -6.59 12.69
CA VAL A 245 -21.91 -7.88 12.00
C VAL A 245 -22.48 -8.92 12.96
N LEU A 246 -23.79 -9.16 12.92
CA LEU A 246 -24.46 -10.16 13.76
C LEU A 246 -24.67 -11.47 12.98
N PRO A 247 -23.82 -12.50 13.17
CA PRO A 247 -23.93 -13.73 12.40
C PRO A 247 -25.22 -14.48 12.74
N TYR A 248 -26.06 -14.74 11.74
CA TYR A 248 -27.23 -15.61 11.87
C TYR A 248 -27.12 -16.81 10.95
N ASN A 249 -26.96 -18.01 11.52
CA ASN A 249 -27.05 -19.27 10.77
C ASN A 249 -28.39 -19.96 11.06
N PRO A 250 -29.35 -19.97 10.12
CA PRO A 250 -30.67 -20.56 10.32
C PRO A 250 -30.65 -22.06 10.63
N LYS A 251 -29.67 -22.81 10.07
CA LYS A 251 -29.54 -24.26 10.30
C LYS A 251 -29.10 -24.55 11.74
N LYS A 252 -28.15 -23.78 12.29
CA LYS A 252 -27.70 -23.92 13.68
C LYS A 252 -28.83 -23.60 14.68
N ASN A 253 -29.71 -22.67 14.34
CA ASN A 253 -30.80 -22.23 15.21
C ASN A 253 -32.12 -23.02 15.02
N ASN A 254 -32.18 -24.01 14.13
CA ASN A 254 -33.39 -24.76 13.76
C ASN A 254 -34.56 -23.86 13.29
N SER A 255 -34.26 -22.66 12.82
CA SER A 255 -35.25 -21.65 12.47
C SER A 255 -35.70 -21.82 11.02
N ARG A 256 -37.02 -21.80 10.80
CA ARG A 256 -37.59 -21.93 9.46
C ARG A 256 -37.74 -20.55 8.82
N PRO A 257 -37.37 -20.37 7.54
CA PRO A 257 -37.66 -19.12 6.83
C PRO A 257 -39.17 -18.92 6.81
N LEU A 258 -39.60 -17.68 7.01
CA LEU A 258 -41.00 -17.31 6.94
C LEU A 258 -41.46 -17.43 5.48
N ASN A 259 -42.13 -18.55 5.16
CA ASN A 259 -42.64 -18.83 3.82
C ASN A 259 -43.88 -17.98 3.49
N LYS A 260 -43.92 -17.45 2.25
CA LYS A 260 -45.03 -16.69 1.63
C LYS A 260 -46.43 -17.34 1.72
N ASN A 261 -46.53 -18.62 2.08
CA ASN A 261 -47.77 -19.41 2.00
C ASN A 261 -48.53 -19.55 3.33
N THR A 262 -48.19 -18.78 4.35
CA THR A 262 -49.10 -18.65 5.51
C THR A 262 -49.97 -17.43 5.29
N ASN A 263 -51.29 -17.59 5.34
CA ASN A 263 -52.29 -16.52 5.32
C ASN A 263 -52.13 -15.62 6.56
N ARG A 264 -51.01 -14.92 6.67
CA ARG A 264 -50.81 -13.86 7.66
C ARG A 264 -51.55 -12.65 7.13
N VAL A 265 -52.48 -12.13 7.93
CA VAL A 265 -53.14 -10.86 7.64
C VAL A 265 -52.06 -9.80 7.72
N ALA A 266 -51.68 -9.23 6.56
CA ALA A 266 -50.75 -8.11 6.48
C ALA A 266 -51.22 -7.01 7.43
N ARG A 267 -50.40 -6.69 8.44
CA ARG A 267 -50.79 -5.72 9.46
C ARG A 267 -50.55 -4.32 8.90
N SER A 268 -51.62 -3.65 8.48
CA SER A 268 -51.53 -2.25 8.04
C SER A 268 -51.30 -1.35 9.25
N TYR A 269 -50.14 -0.71 9.32
CA TYR A 269 -49.81 0.29 10.33
C TYR A 269 -50.24 1.71 9.94
N GLN A 270 -50.61 2.52 10.92
CA GLN A 270 -50.94 3.94 10.77
C GLN A 270 -50.01 4.81 11.63
N VAL A 271 -49.72 6.04 11.17
CA VAL A 271 -48.87 6.98 11.92
C VAL A 271 -49.49 7.23 13.30
N GLY A 272 -48.68 7.08 14.35
CA GLY A 272 -49.10 7.11 15.76
C GLY A 272 -49.29 5.74 16.40
N ASP A 273 -49.30 4.65 15.62
CA ASP A 273 -49.30 3.29 16.16
C ASP A 273 -48.04 3.04 16.99
N LYS A 274 -48.18 2.21 18.03
CA LYS A 274 -47.05 1.75 18.86
C LYS A 274 -46.87 0.26 18.71
N LYS A 275 -45.61 -0.16 18.59
CA LYS A 275 -45.18 -1.56 18.50
C LYS A 275 -43.93 -1.74 19.35
N ASP A 276 -43.84 -2.89 19.98
CA ASP A 276 -42.60 -3.31 20.63
C ASP A 276 -41.75 -4.08 19.62
N PHE A 277 -40.45 -3.78 19.62
CA PHE A 277 -39.45 -4.40 18.78
C PHE A 277 -38.43 -5.13 19.63
N TRP A 278 -37.96 -6.28 19.15
CA TRP A 278 -36.73 -6.89 19.65
C TRP A 278 -35.53 -6.14 19.09
N VAL A 279 -34.56 -5.84 19.94
CA VAL A 279 -33.30 -5.18 19.61
C VAL A 279 -32.17 -5.84 20.39
N THR A 280 -30.95 -5.71 19.90
CA THR A 280 -29.76 -6.28 20.56
C THR A 280 -28.95 -5.16 21.20
N ASN A 281 -28.52 -5.36 22.45
CA ASN A 281 -27.48 -4.53 23.06
C ASN A 281 -26.15 -5.04 22.55
N LEU A 282 -25.43 -4.24 21.77
CA LEU A 282 -24.19 -4.65 21.11
C LEU A 282 -23.00 -4.70 22.09
N THR A 283 -23.12 -4.10 23.27
CA THR A 283 -22.10 -4.20 24.33
C THR A 283 -22.20 -5.52 25.09
N THR A 284 -23.42 -6.00 25.34
CA THR A 284 -23.66 -7.20 26.16
C THR A 284 -24.14 -8.40 25.35
N GLU A 285 -24.30 -8.23 24.04
CA GLU A 285 -24.85 -9.20 23.08
C GLU A 285 -26.24 -9.75 23.50
N SER A 286 -26.97 -9.00 24.31
CA SER A 286 -28.24 -9.46 24.88
C SER A 286 -29.44 -8.85 24.17
N ASP A 287 -30.40 -9.69 23.81
CA ASP A 287 -31.67 -9.25 23.22
C ASP A 287 -32.62 -8.68 24.28
N TYR A 288 -33.27 -7.56 23.95
CA TYR A 288 -34.28 -6.92 24.79
C TYR A 288 -35.37 -6.26 23.93
N ARG A 289 -36.45 -5.79 24.56
CA ARG A 289 -37.56 -5.14 23.86
C ARG A 289 -37.59 -3.64 24.12
N ILE A 290 -37.86 -2.88 23.07
CA ILE A 290 -38.16 -1.44 23.15
C ILE A 290 -39.50 -1.14 22.51
N SER A 291 -40.21 -0.13 23.01
CA SER A 291 -41.47 0.35 22.42
C SER A 291 -41.21 1.55 21.53
N ALA A 292 -41.69 1.53 20.28
CA ALA A 292 -41.51 2.62 19.32
C ALA A 292 -42.86 3.06 18.73
N GLU A 293 -42.96 4.34 18.37
CA GLU A 293 -44.13 4.93 17.70
C GLU A 293 -43.84 5.14 16.21
N LEU A 294 -44.81 4.81 15.35
CA LEU A 294 -44.70 5.03 13.91
C LEU A 294 -44.81 6.53 13.61
N PHE A 295 -43.72 7.14 13.16
CA PHE A 295 -43.68 8.57 12.86
C PHE A 295 -43.88 8.87 11.37
N TYR A 296 -43.60 7.90 10.50
CA TYR A 296 -43.82 8.00 9.07
C TYR A 296 -44.23 6.64 8.48
N SER A 297 -45.20 6.64 7.57
CA SER A 297 -45.55 5.48 6.76
C SER A 297 -45.70 5.91 5.31
N GLY A 298 -44.84 5.37 4.45
CA GLY A 298 -44.85 5.56 3.01
C GLY A 298 -45.38 4.36 2.25
N THR A 299 -45.04 4.28 0.97
CA THR A 299 -45.38 3.15 0.09
C THR A 299 -44.44 1.96 0.23
N LYS A 300 -43.20 2.22 0.66
CA LYS A 300 -42.08 1.28 0.72
C LYS A 300 -41.41 1.22 2.08
N ALA A 301 -41.65 2.21 2.96
CA ALA A 301 -41.01 2.24 4.26
C ALA A 301 -41.94 2.72 5.38
N ASN A 302 -41.67 2.22 6.58
CA ASN A 302 -42.23 2.65 7.85
C ASN A 302 -41.06 3.12 8.74
N VAL A 303 -41.13 4.33 9.31
CA VAL A 303 -40.11 4.83 10.24
C VAL A 303 -40.68 4.83 11.65
N TRP A 304 -40.12 3.97 12.48
CA TRP A 304 -40.45 3.77 13.88
C TRP A 304 -39.43 4.50 14.76
N VAL A 305 -39.89 5.22 15.77
CA VAL A 305 -39.03 6.05 16.62
C VAL A 305 -39.22 5.68 18.08
N HIS A 306 -38.12 5.30 18.73
CA HIS A 306 -38.08 5.10 20.18
C HIS A 306 -37.84 6.43 20.90
N ASN A 307 -38.53 6.66 22.03
CA ASN A 307 -38.32 7.79 22.94
C ASN A 307 -38.30 9.19 22.32
N ASN A 308 -38.95 9.41 21.17
CA ASN A 308 -38.92 10.68 20.43
C ASN A 308 -37.48 11.15 20.10
N GLN A 309 -36.54 10.22 19.89
CA GLN A 309 -35.13 10.54 19.57
C GLN A 309 -35.00 11.42 18.31
N ILE A 310 -35.94 11.30 17.38
CA ILE A 310 -36.12 12.21 16.25
C ILE A 310 -37.57 12.69 16.18
N THR A 311 -37.82 13.84 15.56
CA THR A 311 -39.17 14.41 15.36
C THR A 311 -39.93 13.73 14.22
N LYS A 312 -41.26 13.89 14.16
CA LYS A 312 -42.09 13.41 13.03
C LYS A 312 -41.65 13.99 11.68
N THR A 313 -41.21 15.26 11.66
CA THR A 313 -40.67 15.89 10.45
C THR A 313 -39.37 15.23 9.99
N GLN A 314 -38.46 14.96 10.92
CA GLN A 314 -37.19 14.26 10.64
C GLN A 314 -37.44 12.82 10.17
N ALA A 315 -38.35 12.08 10.82
CA ALA A 315 -38.73 10.74 10.40
C ALA A 315 -39.35 10.74 8.99
N ALA A 316 -40.20 11.72 8.67
CA ALA A 316 -40.76 11.87 7.33
C ALA A 316 -39.71 12.26 6.28
N GLN A 317 -38.72 13.07 6.65
CA GLN A 317 -37.59 13.41 5.78
C GLN A 317 -36.75 12.18 5.47
N LEU A 318 -36.43 11.37 6.50
CA LEU A 318 -35.67 10.14 6.37
C LEU A 318 -36.42 9.09 5.53
N GLY A 319 -37.70 8.86 5.83
CA GLY A 319 -38.53 7.91 5.08
C GLY A 319 -38.67 8.28 3.60
N LYS A 320 -38.93 9.56 3.29
CA LYS A 320 -39.01 10.03 1.90
C LYS A 320 -37.70 9.87 1.14
N GLU A 321 -36.57 10.21 1.76
CA GLU A 321 -35.26 10.03 1.13
C GLU A 321 -34.98 8.56 0.83
N PHE A 322 -35.33 7.68 1.78
CA PHE A 322 -35.21 6.24 1.59
C PHE A 322 -35.98 5.76 0.36
N GLU A 323 -37.28 6.04 0.28
CA GLU A 323 -38.12 5.55 -0.81
C GLU A 323 -37.77 6.15 -2.17
N GLN A 324 -37.39 7.43 -2.20
CA GLN A 324 -37.23 8.18 -3.45
C GLN A 324 -35.84 8.03 -4.05
N LYS A 325 -34.81 7.80 -3.24
CA LYS A 325 -33.41 7.77 -3.69
C LYS A 325 -32.66 6.51 -3.28
N ILE A 326 -32.69 6.13 -2.01
CA ILE A 326 -31.88 5.01 -1.50
C ILE A 326 -32.41 3.68 -2.03
N TYR A 327 -33.72 3.45 -1.90
CA TYR A 327 -34.38 2.23 -2.35
C TYR A 327 -34.10 1.92 -3.83
N PRO A 328 -34.34 2.84 -4.80
CA PRO A 328 -34.02 2.56 -6.19
C PRO A 328 -32.51 2.42 -6.44
N ALA A 329 -31.64 3.13 -5.71
CA ALA A 329 -30.19 2.99 -5.87
C ALA A 329 -29.72 1.56 -5.52
N VAL A 330 -30.18 1.03 -4.39
CA VAL A 330 -29.82 -0.34 -3.98
C VAL A 330 -30.51 -1.37 -4.89
N VAL A 331 -31.81 -1.21 -5.17
CA VAL A 331 -32.55 -2.22 -5.93
C VAL A 331 -32.05 -2.38 -7.37
N ASN A 332 -31.67 -1.28 -8.01
CA ASN A 332 -31.20 -1.32 -9.40
C ASN A 332 -29.83 -1.99 -9.54
N HIS A 333 -28.98 -1.92 -8.50
CA HIS A 333 -27.57 -2.33 -8.58
C HIS A 333 -27.23 -3.59 -7.79
N PHE A 334 -28.10 -4.08 -6.91
CA PHE A 334 -27.81 -5.23 -6.05
C PHE A 334 -28.90 -6.31 -6.11
N GLY A 335 -30.19 -5.96 -5.99
CA GLY A 335 -31.24 -6.97 -5.93
C GLY A 335 -32.55 -6.45 -5.34
N LYS A 336 -33.38 -7.31 -4.78
CA LYS A 336 -34.59 -6.90 -4.05
C LYS A 336 -34.59 -7.52 -2.66
N GLU A 337 -35.27 -6.85 -1.75
CA GLU A 337 -35.64 -7.39 -0.45
C GLU A 337 -36.64 -8.55 -0.55
N SER A 338 -36.78 -9.29 0.56
CA SER A 338 -37.90 -10.19 0.80
C SER A 338 -39.16 -9.40 1.21
N ASP A 339 -40.25 -10.12 1.47
CA ASP A 339 -41.47 -9.57 2.08
C ASP A 339 -42.07 -10.67 2.95
N VAL A 340 -41.43 -10.92 4.10
CA VAL A 340 -41.72 -12.08 4.98
C VAL A 340 -42.97 -11.89 5.82
N ASP A 341 -43.36 -10.63 6.08
CA ASP A 341 -44.58 -10.29 6.82
C ASP A 341 -45.76 -9.91 5.91
N GLY A 342 -45.50 -9.68 4.62
CA GLY A 342 -46.50 -9.42 3.58
C GLY A 342 -47.07 -8.01 3.63
N ASP A 343 -46.45 -7.06 4.34
CA ASP A 343 -46.90 -5.68 4.41
C ASP A 343 -46.38 -4.82 3.23
N GLY A 344 -45.40 -5.35 2.47
CA GLY A 344 -44.82 -4.72 1.29
C GLY A 344 -43.91 -3.52 1.59
N LYS A 345 -43.49 -3.34 2.85
CA LYS A 345 -42.69 -2.22 3.34
C LYS A 345 -41.51 -2.69 4.18
N ILE A 346 -40.49 -1.86 4.20
CA ILE A 346 -39.33 -2.03 5.07
C ILE A 346 -39.53 -1.18 6.33
N HIS A 347 -39.24 -1.73 7.49
CA HIS A 347 -39.24 -1.02 8.76
C HIS A 347 -37.84 -0.44 9.05
N ILE A 348 -37.80 0.86 9.36
CA ILE A 348 -36.62 1.56 9.83
C ILE A 348 -36.85 1.91 11.29
N LEU A 349 -36.08 1.33 12.21
CA LEU A 349 -36.18 1.61 13.64
C LEU A 349 -35.07 2.56 14.08
N CYS A 350 -35.45 3.80 14.42
CA CYS A 350 -34.53 4.82 14.92
C CYS A 350 -34.53 4.85 16.45
N PHE A 351 -33.37 4.58 17.04
CA PHE A 351 -33.14 4.67 18.49
C PHE A 351 -31.66 4.91 18.80
N ASP A 352 -31.34 5.11 20.08
CA ASP A 352 -29.96 5.21 20.57
C ASP A 352 -29.41 3.79 20.75
N ILE A 353 -28.58 3.33 19.82
CA ILE A 353 -28.08 1.95 19.81
C ILE A 353 -27.11 1.79 20.98
N GLN A 354 -27.30 0.75 21.78
CA GLN A 354 -26.43 0.48 22.92
C GLN A 354 -25.19 -0.26 22.42
N ASP A 355 -24.17 0.50 22.02
CA ASP A 355 -22.92 0.02 21.41
C ASP A 355 -21.66 0.34 22.22
N GLY A 356 -21.83 0.95 23.39
CA GLY A 356 -20.74 1.32 24.28
C GLY A 356 -20.06 2.64 23.92
N PHE A 357 -20.58 3.41 22.95
CA PHE A 357 -20.01 4.69 22.56
C PHE A 357 -20.03 5.71 23.72
N ALA A 358 -18.85 6.03 24.24
CA ALA A 358 -18.65 6.93 25.37
C ALA A 358 -18.24 8.36 24.95
N GLY A 359 -18.42 8.72 23.68
CA GLY A 359 -18.08 10.05 23.12
C GLY A 359 -16.84 10.09 22.21
N TYR A 360 -16.14 8.97 22.04
CA TYR A 360 -14.98 8.81 21.15
C TYR A 360 -14.82 7.34 20.72
N GLY A 361 -14.08 7.08 19.65
CA GLY A 361 -13.81 5.74 19.13
C GLY A 361 -14.83 5.26 18.10
N GLY A 362 -14.78 3.95 17.80
CA GLY A 362 -15.74 3.27 16.92
C GLY A 362 -17.14 3.24 17.51
N TYR A 363 -18.15 3.23 16.63
CA TYR A 363 -19.56 3.11 17.00
C TYR A 363 -20.34 2.43 15.88
N ALA A 364 -21.44 1.76 16.24
CA ALA A 364 -22.35 1.12 15.30
C ALA A 364 -23.30 2.18 14.73
N ALA A 365 -23.15 2.50 13.45
CA ALA A 365 -23.98 3.53 12.82
C ALA A 365 -25.42 3.05 12.53
N GLY A 366 -25.56 1.75 12.38
CA GLY A 366 -26.78 1.01 12.12
C GLY A 366 -26.46 -0.48 12.24
N TYR A 367 -27.48 -1.31 12.06
CA TYR A 367 -27.29 -2.73 11.76
C TYR A 367 -28.52 -3.32 11.08
N PHE A 368 -28.28 -4.40 10.33
CA PHE A 368 -29.29 -5.34 9.87
C PHE A 368 -29.05 -6.70 10.53
N TYR A 369 -30.12 -7.34 11.03
CA TYR A 369 -30.00 -8.67 11.60
C TYR A 369 -30.88 -9.67 10.85
N GLY A 370 -30.25 -10.56 10.08
CA GLY A 370 -30.95 -11.58 9.28
C GLY A 370 -31.94 -12.46 10.04
N ARG A 371 -31.77 -12.60 11.37
CA ARG A 371 -32.73 -13.25 12.28
C ARG A 371 -34.16 -12.72 12.12
N ASP A 372 -34.31 -11.42 11.86
CA ASP A 372 -35.62 -10.78 11.76
C ASP A 372 -36.45 -11.27 10.55
N LEU A 373 -35.82 -11.97 9.60
CA LEU A 373 -36.50 -12.62 8.48
C LEU A 373 -36.99 -14.05 8.78
N TYR A 374 -36.71 -14.57 9.98
CA TYR A 374 -37.03 -15.93 10.40
C TYR A 374 -38.02 -15.98 11.57
N ASP A 375 -38.66 -17.14 11.77
CA ASP A 375 -39.50 -17.39 12.94
C ASP A 375 -38.66 -17.76 14.17
N ASP A 376 -37.97 -16.75 14.73
CA ASP A 376 -37.11 -16.87 15.91
C ASP A 376 -37.76 -16.23 17.16
N ILE A 377 -37.36 -16.63 18.36
CA ILE A 377 -37.95 -16.13 19.61
C ILE A 377 -37.69 -14.63 19.82
N HIS A 378 -36.54 -14.12 19.36
CA HIS A 378 -36.18 -12.70 19.42
C HIS A 378 -36.24 -12.01 18.05
N SER A 379 -36.96 -12.59 17.08
CA SER A 379 -37.17 -12.00 15.75
C SER A 379 -38.37 -11.05 15.73
N ASN A 380 -38.22 -9.94 15.00
CA ASN A 380 -39.28 -9.01 14.63
C ASN A 380 -40.16 -9.52 13.48
N ARG A 381 -39.73 -10.59 12.79
CA ARG A 381 -40.47 -11.30 11.74
C ARG A 381 -40.91 -10.37 10.60
N SER A 382 -40.02 -9.49 10.16
CA SER A 382 -40.27 -8.42 9.18
C SER A 382 -38.95 -7.95 8.57
N GLU A 383 -38.99 -7.36 7.38
CA GLU A 383 -37.89 -6.58 6.80
C GLU A 383 -37.62 -5.34 7.66
N ILE A 384 -36.65 -5.43 8.57
CA ILE A 384 -36.27 -4.33 9.47
C ILE A 384 -34.76 -4.12 9.49
N PHE A 385 -34.34 -2.86 9.54
CA PHE A 385 -33.00 -2.48 9.96
C PHE A 385 -33.05 -1.32 10.96
N TYR A 386 -31.96 -1.18 11.68
CA TYR A 386 -31.83 -0.35 12.87
C TYR A 386 -30.86 0.78 12.58
N ILE A 387 -31.25 2.01 12.88
CA ILE A 387 -30.43 3.18 12.60
C ILE A 387 -30.18 3.92 13.90
N ASP A 388 -28.90 4.13 14.18
CA ASP A 388 -28.49 4.85 15.37
C ASP A 388 -28.84 6.34 15.28
N THR A 389 -29.25 6.89 16.42
CA THR A 389 -29.54 8.31 16.61
C THR A 389 -28.42 9.02 17.37
N TYR A 390 -27.52 8.31 18.04
CA TYR A 390 -26.38 8.84 18.78
C TYR A 390 -25.18 7.87 18.75
N PRO A 391 -24.05 8.22 18.11
CA PRO A 391 -23.69 9.54 17.58
C PRO A 391 -24.04 9.78 16.10
N THR A 392 -24.64 8.82 15.39
CA THR A 392 -24.82 8.89 13.91
C THR A 392 -25.54 10.15 13.45
N MET A 393 -26.65 10.49 14.10
CA MET A 393 -27.43 11.71 13.81
C MET A 393 -26.96 12.93 14.62
N GLY A 394 -25.82 12.82 15.31
CA GLY A 394 -25.22 13.89 16.12
C GLY A 394 -25.30 13.64 17.63
N THR A 395 -24.28 14.16 18.33
CA THR A 395 -24.11 14.02 19.77
C THR A 395 -24.88 15.05 20.61
N GLY A 396 -25.45 16.08 19.97
CA GLY A 396 -26.26 17.10 20.63
C GLY A 396 -27.74 16.73 20.74
N SER A 397 -28.51 17.61 21.38
CA SER A 397 -29.98 17.51 21.47
C SER A 397 -30.68 17.71 20.13
N THR A 398 -30.03 18.39 19.18
CA THR A 398 -30.52 18.54 17.81
C THR A 398 -29.92 17.44 16.94
N LYS A 399 -30.79 16.63 16.33
CA LYS A 399 -30.41 15.56 15.42
C LYS A 399 -30.39 16.02 13.97
N ASP A 400 -29.48 15.45 13.19
CA ASP A 400 -29.39 15.61 11.73
C ASP A 400 -29.53 14.24 11.06
N VAL A 401 -30.74 13.92 10.61
CA VAL A 401 -31.06 12.64 9.96
C VAL A 401 -30.34 12.46 8.62
N THR A 402 -29.82 13.53 8.00
CA THR A 402 -29.14 13.42 6.70
C THR A 402 -27.82 12.65 6.81
N LYS A 403 -27.22 12.62 8.01
CA LYS A 403 -26.01 11.86 8.30
C LYS A 403 -26.22 10.35 8.28
N ALA A 404 -27.45 9.89 8.49
CA ALA A 404 -27.77 8.47 8.45
C ALA A 404 -28.00 7.95 7.02
N TYR A 405 -28.13 8.82 6.01
CA TYR A 405 -28.58 8.37 4.68
C TYR A 405 -27.66 7.35 4.02
N THR A 406 -26.33 7.45 4.19
CA THR A 406 -25.43 6.43 3.64
C THR A 406 -25.57 5.12 4.42
N THR A 407 -25.69 5.19 5.75
CA THR A 407 -25.99 4.01 6.60
C THR A 407 -27.28 3.32 6.19
N LEU A 408 -28.35 4.06 5.87
CA LEU A 408 -29.59 3.46 5.34
C LEU A 408 -29.35 2.68 4.03
N ALA A 409 -28.48 3.17 3.15
CA ALA A 409 -28.14 2.45 1.91
C ALA A 409 -27.29 1.20 2.19
N HIS A 410 -26.41 1.28 3.19
CA HIS A 410 -25.56 0.20 3.68
C HIS A 410 -26.42 -0.94 4.26
N GLU A 411 -27.24 -0.67 5.28
CA GLU A 411 -28.11 -1.68 5.91
C GLU A 411 -29.10 -2.30 4.93
N PHE A 412 -29.60 -1.49 3.99
CA PHE A 412 -30.51 -2.01 2.99
C PHE A 412 -29.81 -2.95 2.00
N GLN A 413 -28.53 -2.72 1.70
CA GLN A 413 -27.77 -3.65 0.87
C GLN A 413 -27.55 -4.99 1.59
N HIS A 414 -27.21 -5.01 2.90
CA HIS A 414 -27.11 -6.25 3.66
C HIS A 414 -28.42 -7.06 3.60
N MET A 415 -29.57 -6.41 3.78
CA MET A 415 -30.87 -7.06 3.67
C MET A 415 -31.10 -7.69 2.29
N VAL A 416 -30.75 -6.96 1.22
CA VAL A 416 -30.86 -7.46 -0.16
C VAL A 416 -29.94 -8.64 -0.41
N ASN A 417 -28.68 -8.55 0.06
CA ASN A 417 -27.69 -9.61 -0.08
C ASN A 417 -28.12 -10.87 0.67
N PHE A 418 -28.51 -10.72 1.93
CA PHE A 418 -28.98 -11.80 2.77
C PHE A 418 -30.24 -12.46 2.21
N ASN A 419 -31.18 -11.70 1.63
CA ASN A 419 -32.33 -12.28 0.93
C ASN A 419 -31.89 -13.15 -0.27
N GLN A 420 -30.98 -12.65 -1.10
CA GLN A 420 -30.49 -13.40 -2.26
C GLN A 420 -29.80 -14.70 -1.82
N ASN A 421 -28.84 -14.60 -0.92
CA ASN A 421 -28.03 -15.72 -0.46
C ASN A 421 -28.83 -16.73 0.39
N MET A 422 -29.55 -16.28 1.42
CA MET A 422 -30.17 -17.20 2.40
C MET A 422 -31.61 -17.62 2.05
N LEU A 423 -32.40 -16.75 1.43
CA LEU A 423 -33.83 -17.03 1.16
C LEU A 423 -34.07 -17.52 -0.28
N ILE A 424 -33.40 -16.91 -1.26
CA ILE A 424 -33.55 -17.28 -2.68
C ILE A 424 -32.68 -18.49 -3.02
N GLU A 425 -31.37 -18.40 -2.78
CA GLU A 425 -30.41 -19.46 -3.11
C GLU A 425 -30.41 -20.60 -2.09
N ARG A 426 -30.78 -20.29 -0.84
CA ARG A 426 -30.80 -21.25 0.28
C ARG A 426 -29.39 -21.79 0.57
N SER A 427 -28.41 -20.91 0.48
CA SER A 427 -27.01 -21.22 0.78
C SER A 427 -26.84 -21.73 2.21
N GLU A 428 -25.78 -22.49 2.41
CA GLU A 428 -25.51 -23.10 3.72
C GLU A 428 -24.88 -22.10 4.69
N GLU A 429 -24.09 -21.17 4.16
CA GLU A 429 -23.40 -20.11 4.87
C GLU A 429 -23.79 -18.75 4.29
N VAL A 430 -23.64 -17.72 5.13
CA VAL A 430 -23.79 -16.32 4.72
C VAL A 430 -22.59 -15.88 3.87
N MET A 431 -22.75 -14.80 3.10
CA MET A 431 -21.64 -14.19 2.37
C MET A 431 -20.48 -13.82 3.31
N ASP A 432 -19.25 -14.07 2.86
CA ASP A 432 -18.05 -13.66 3.57
C ASP A 432 -18.11 -12.17 3.92
N THR A 433 -17.83 -11.83 5.18
CA THR A 433 -17.96 -10.46 5.71
C THR A 433 -17.23 -9.42 4.85
N TRP A 434 -16.00 -9.71 4.42
CA TRP A 434 -15.23 -8.78 3.58
C TRP A 434 -15.94 -8.42 2.27
N LEU A 435 -16.67 -9.39 1.69
CA LEU A 435 -17.38 -9.22 0.43
C LEU A 435 -18.72 -8.53 0.65
N ASP A 436 -19.47 -8.93 1.67
CA ASP A 436 -20.73 -8.28 2.06
C ASP A 436 -20.50 -6.78 2.30
N GLU A 437 -19.45 -6.45 3.06
CA GLU A 437 -19.07 -5.07 3.37
C GLU A 437 -18.57 -4.27 2.16
N ALA A 438 -17.81 -4.90 1.27
CA ALA A 438 -17.42 -4.28 0.01
C ALA A 438 -18.64 -3.87 -0.82
N LEU A 439 -19.70 -4.68 -0.80
CA LEU A 439 -20.96 -4.42 -1.51
C LEU A 439 -21.81 -3.37 -0.78
N SER A 440 -21.90 -3.40 0.56
CA SER A 440 -22.58 -2.38 1.36
C SER A 440 -21.98 -0.99 1.17
N MET A 441 -20.66 -0.87 1.22
CA MET A 441 -19.98 0.41 0.98
C MET A 441 -20.04 0.83 -0.50
N ALA A 442 -20.14 -0.13 -1.44
CA ALA A 442 -20.48 0.21 -2.82
C ALA A 442 -21.89 0.83 -2.92
N ALA A 443 -22.87 0.34 -2.14
CA ALA A 443 -24.21 0.92 -2.10
C ALA A 443 -24.19 2.36 -1.55
N GLU A 444 -23.39 2.64 -0.52
CA GLU A 444 -23.18 4.00 -0.02
C GLU A 444 -22.66 4.95 -1.11
N GLN A 445 -21.64 4.53 -1.86
CA GLN A 445 -21.07 5.35 -2.94
C GLN A 445 -22.05 5.53 -4.11
N ILE A 446 -22.81 4.48 -4.46
CA ILE A 446 -23.82 4.54 -5.53
C ILE A 446 -24.93 5.52 -5.16
N TYR A 447 -25.44 5.44 -3.93
CA TYR A 447 -26.46 6.35 -3.43
C TYR A 447 -25.96 7.80 -3.38
N SER A 448 -24.80 8.02 -2.74
CA SER A 448 -24.28 9.38 -2.51
C SER A 448 -23.67 10.02 -3.76
N GLY A 449 -23.31 9.21 -4.76
CA GLY A 449 -22.55 9.64 -5.94
C GLY A 449 -21.12 10.09 -5.61
N LYS A 450 -20.62 9.76 -4.41
CA LYS A 450 -19.35 10.26 -3.88
C LYS A 450 -18.47 9.11 -3.38
N ILE A 451 -17.18 9.26 -3.60
CA ILE A 451 -16.16 8.40 -2.99
C ILE A 451 -16.24 8.54 -1.47
N LEU A 452 -16.15 7.42 -0.76
CA LEU A 452 -16.15 7.36 0.69
C LEU A 452 -14.77 7.81 1.22
N SER A 453 -14.54 9.12 1.21
CA SER A 453 -13.26 9.72 1.64
C SER A 453 -12.88 9.31 3.05
N ASP A 454 -13.86 9.13 3.94
CA ASP A 454 -13.61 8.74 5.33
C ASP A 454 -12.94 7.35 5.45
N ARG A 455 -13.20 6.42 4.51
CA ARG A 455 -12.51 5.12 4.43
C ARG A 455 -11.08 5.25 3.91
N ILE A 456 -10.84 6.20 2.99
CA ILE A 456 -9.48 6.53 2.51
C ILE A 456 -8.68 7.20 3.64
N ASP A 457 -9.32 8.10 4.39
CA ASP A 457 -8.69 8.80 5.51
C ASP A 457 -8.27 7.81 6.60
N TYR A 458 -9.10 6.81 6.93
CA TYR A 458 -8.73 5.75 7.87
C TYR A 458 -7.60 4.86 7.35
N TYR A 459 -7.67 4.41 6.08
CA TYR A 459 -6.57 3.70 5.42
C TYR A 459 -5.24 4.44 5.55
N ASN A 460 -5.27 5.76 5.37
CA ASN A 460 -4.09 6.62 5.37
C ASN A 460 -3.43 6.82 6.74
N VAL A 461 -4.06 6.42 7.84
CA VAL A 461 -3.47 6.52 9.19
C VAL A 461 -3.31 5.16 9.87
N SER A 462 -4.03 4.13 9.42
CA SER A 462 -4.05 2.80 10.07
C SER A 462 -2.68 2.14 10.10
N ASP A 463 -2.23 1.83 11.32
CA ASP A 463 -1.00 1.09 11.57
C ASP A 463 -1.18 -0.39 11.22
N SER A 464 -2.32 -1.01 11.55
CA SER A 464 -2.60 -2.41 11.18
C SER A 464 -2.47 -2.66 9.67
N ILE A 465 -3.00 -1.75 8.83
CA ILE A 465 -2.89 -1.85 7.36
C ILE A 465 -1.42 -1.78 6.91
N ARG A 466 -0.63 -0.88 7.51
CA ARG A 466 0.81 -0.80 7.26
C ARG A 466 1.48 -2.13 7.63
N ASP A 467 0.97 -2.77 8.68
CA ASP A 467 1.54 -3.92 9.36
C ASP A 467 1.01 -5.27 8.81
N GLY A 468 0.34 -5.24 7.66
CA GLY A 468 0.00 -6.46 6.93
C GLY A 468 -1.46 -6.89 7.02
N HIS A 469 -2.36 -6.05 7.56
CA HIS A 469 -3.77 -6.40 7.80
C HIS A 469 -4.40 -7.12 6.60
N SER A 470 -5.04 -8.24 6.89
CA SER A 470 -5.69 -9.06 5.87
C SER A 470 -6.99 -8.44 5.37
N LEU A 471 -7.23 -8.56 4.06
CA LEU A 471 -8.55 -8.24 3.48
C LEU A 471 -9.63 -9.20 3.99
N LEU A 472 -9.27 -10.46 4.22
CA LEU A 472 -10.19 -11.57 4.44
C LEU A 472 -10.42 -11.87 5.93
N TYR A 473 -9.46 -11.54 6.80
CA TYR A 473 -9.58 -11.77 8.24
C TYR A 473 -10.34 -10.64 8.92
N TRP A 474 -11.54 -10.94 9.39
CA TRP A 474 -12.36 -10.05 10.22
C TRP A 474 -12.52 -10.70 11.59
N ASP A 475 -12.05 -10.00 12.63
CA ASP A 475 -12.34 -10.33 14.01
C ASP A 475 -12.86 -9.09 14.75
N GLU A 476 -13.68 -9.32 15.78
CA GLU A 476 -14.27 -8.24 16.58
C GLU A 476 -13.26 -7.59 17.54
N ASP A 477 -12.16 -8.30 17.83
CA ASP A 477 -11.10 -7.85 18.74
C ASP A 477 -9.97 -7.06 18.04
N GLY A 478 -9.91 -7.05 16.70
CA GLY A 478 -8.89 -6.39 15.89
C GLY A 478 -9.25 -5.00 15.37
N ASP A 479 -8.44 -4.45 14.48
CA ASP A 479 -8.70 -3.17 13.81
C ASP A 479 -9.76 -3.34 12.69
N VAL A 480 -11.02 -3.54 13.07
CA VAL A 480 -12.10 -3.77 12.11
C VAL A 480 -12.27 -2.61 11.10
N LEU A 481 -11.92 -1.37 11.47
CA LEU A 481 -11.97 -0.22 10.56
C LEU A 481 -10.95 -0.31 9.41
N ALA A 482 -9.83 -1.02 9.62
CA ALA A 482 -8.93 -1.38 8.55
C ALA A 482 -9.60 -2.29 7.54
N ASN A 483 -10.40 -3.26 8.00
CA ASN A 483 -11.13 -4.16 7.12
C ASN A 483 -12.17 -3.44 6.27
N TYR A 484 -12.96 -2.53 6.86
CA TYR A 484 -13.87 -1.68 6.09
C TYR A 484 -13.12 -0.88 5.01
N SER A 485 -11.97 -0.31 5.38
CA SER A 485 -11.18 0.50 4.45
C SER A 485 -10.65 -0.34 3.28
N LEU A 486 -10.09 -1.52 3.57
CA LEU A 486 -9.59 -2.44 2.54
C LEU A 486 -10.71 -2.99 1.67
N SER A 487 -11.85 -3.37 2.25
CA SER A 487 -12.99 -3.95 1.52
C SER A 487 -13.65 -2.94 0.58
N TYR A 488 -13.83 -1.70 1.03
CA TYR A 488 -14.29 -0.61 0.16
C TYR A 488 -13.33 -0.40 -1.02
N LEU A 489 -12.03 -0.24 -0.72
CA LEU A 489 -11.01 0.00 -1.74
C LEU A 489 -10.92 -1.16 -2.73
N PHE A 490 -10.99 -2.41 -2.25
CA PHE A 490 -10.98 -3.60 -3.10
C PHE A 490 -12.23 -3.68 -3.98
N GLY A 491 -13.43 -3.46 -3.44
CA GLY A 491 -14.67 -3.46 -4.20
C GLY A 491 -14.68 -2.40 -5.32
N GLN A 492 -14.19 -1.19 -5.02
CA GLN A 492 -14.05 -0.13 -6.04
C GLN A 492 -12.94 -0.44 -7.05
N TYR A 493 -11.82 -1.00 -6.61
CA TYR A 493 -10.75 -1.46 -7.50
C TYR A 493 -11.26 -2.51 -8.49
N LEU A 494 -11.95 -3.54 -8.00
CA LEU A 494 -12.57 -4.60 -8.82
C LEU A 494 -13.54 -4.01 -9.85
N LYS A 495 -14.41 -3.08 -9.43
CA LYS A 495 -15.34 -2.36 -10.32
C LYS A 495 -14.61 -1.66 -11.47
N LEU A 496 -13.52 -0.97 -11.16
CA LEU A 496 -12.74 -0.23 -12.13
C LEU A 496 -11.96 -1.16 -13.07
N GLN A 497 -11.39 -2.25 -12.57
CA GLN A 497 -10.67 -3.22 -13.41
C GLN A 497 -11.62 -3.97 -14.35
N ALA A 498 -12.78 -4.39 -13.88
CA ALA A 498 -13.76 -5.11 -14.70
C ALA A 498 -14.40 -4.24 -15.79
N GLY A 499 -14.41 -2.90 -15.64
CA GLY A 499 -14.90 -1.98 -16.66
C GLY A 499 -16.40 -2.09 -16.97
N LYS A 500 -17.20 -2.72 -16.09
CA LYS A 500 -18.67 -2.83 -16.22
C LYS A 500 -19.46 -1.86 -15.34
N GLY A 501 -18.76 -0.97 -14.64
CA GLY A 501 -19.38 -0.06 -13.68
C GLY A 501 -20.13 -0.84 -12.59
N ASN A 502 -21.20 -0.25 -12.06
CA ASN A 502 -21.93 -0.82 -10.91
C ASN A 502 -22.66 -2.14 -11.22
N ALA A 503 -22.74 -2.56 -12.49
CA ALA A 503 -23.39 -3.82 -12.87
C ALA A 503 -22.66 -5.04 -12.28
N ILE A 504 -21.36 -4.92 -11.96
CA ILE A 504 -20.61 -6.04 -11.38
C ILE A 504 -21.17 -6.48 -10.02
N PHE A 505 -21.71 -5.56 -9.23
CA PHE A 505 -22.11 -5.87 -7.85
C PHE A 505 -23.34 -6.77 -7.83
N LYS A 506 -24.29 -6.52 -8.73
CA LYS A 506 -25.43 -7.42 -8.96
C LYS A 506 -24.99 -8.80 -9.43
N GLU A 507 -24.01 -8.85 -10.32
CA GLU A 507 -23.50 -10.12 -10.84
C GLU A 507 -22.82 -10.96 -9.75
N ILE A 508 -22.08 -10.32 -8.83
CA ILE A 508 -21.48 -10.98 -7.67
C ILE A 508 -22.57 -11.51 -6.73
N ILE A 509 -23.56 -10.68 -6.38
CA ILE A 509 -24.65 -11.07 -5.47
C ILE A 509 -25.48 -12.24 -6.00
N GLN A 510 -25.62 -12.36 -7.32
CA GLN A 510 -26.41 -13.42 -7.96
C GLN A 510 -25.58 -14.68 -8.25
N ASP A 511 -24.30 -14.71 -7.90
CA ASP A 511 -23.50 -15.92 -8.01
C ASP A 511 -23.80 -16.84 -6.82
N PRO A 512 -23.98 -18.16 -7.04
CA PRO A 512 -24.28 -19.08 -5.95
C PRO A 512 -23.12 -19.32 -4.98
N TYR A 513 -21.92 -18.76 -5.25
CA TYR A 513 -20.84 -18.74 -4.28
C TYR A 513 -20.92 -17.48 -3.41
N GLU A 514 -20.80 -17.70 -2.12
CA GLU A 514 -20.88 -16.69 -1.07
C GLU A 514 -19.50 -16.11 -0.68
N ASP A 515 -18.43 -16.50 -1.40
CA ASP A 515 -17.03 -16.21 -1.06
C ASP A 515 -16.22 -15.70 -2.27
N TYR A 516 -14.88 -15.75 -2.15
CA TYR A 516 -13.93 -15.34 -3.19
C TYR A 516 -14.20 -15.95 -4.58
N ARG A 517 -14.86 -17.11 -4.68
CA ARG A 517 -15.15 -17.79 -5.95
C ARG A 517 -16.11 -16.97 -6.82
N ALA A 518 -17.05 -16.23 -6.23
CA ALA A 518 -17.93 -15.31 -6.97
C ALA A 518 -17.11 -14.16 -7.60
N VAL A 519 -16.17 -13.62 -6.83
CA VAL A 519 -15.29 -12.56 -7.30
C VAL A 519 -14.32 -13.07 -8.37
N GLU A 520 -13.73 -14.27 -8.19
CA GLU A 520 -12.83 -14.86 -9.18
C GLU A 520 -13.51 -15.09 -10.53
N LYS A 521 -14.78 -15.48 -10.55
CA LYS A 521 -15.55 -15.59 -11.80
C LYS A 521 -15.65 -14.25 -12.54
N VAL A 522 -15.92 -13.15 -11.82
CA VAL A 522 -15.98 -11.79 -12.40
C VAL A 522 -14.60 -11.36 -12.92
N ILE A 523 -13.54 -11.66 -12.17
CA ILE A 523 -12.14 -11.40 -12.58
C ILE A 523 -11.84 -12.13 -13.90
N LYS A 524 -12.08 -13.45 -13.95
CA LYS A 524 -11.80 -14.28 -15.13
C LYS A 524 -12.64 -13.88 -16.33
N LYS A 525 -13.87 -13.42 -16.10
CA LYS A 525 -14.80 -13.05 -17.17
C LYS A 525 -14.50 -11.68 -17.79
N TYR A 526 -14.08 -10.70 -16.99
CA TYR A 526 -14.01 -9.30 -17.46
C TYR A 526 -12.62 -8.68 -17.42
N ILE A 527 -11.67 -9.26 -16.68
CA ILE A 527 -10.32 -8.72 -16.53
C ILE A 527 -9.34 -9.59 -17.30
N ASP A 528 -9.13 -10.83 -16.85
CA ASP A 528 -8.21 -11.79 -17.47
C ASP A 528 -8.58 -13.22 -17.07
N PRO A 529 -8.88 -14.12 -18.02
CA PRO A 529 -9.25 -15.52 -17.74
C PRO A 529 -8.20 -16.34 -16.96
N SER A 530 -6.93 -15.93 -17.00
CA SER A 530 -5.83 -16.58 -16.28
C SER A 530 -5.60 -16.01 -14.87
N LEU A 531 -6.19 -14.85 -14.55
CA LEU A 531 -5.96 -14.17 -13.28
C LEU A 531 -6.80 -14.81 -12.17
N THR A 532 -6.12 -15.22 -11.11
CA THR A 532 -6.75 -15.77 -9.90
C THR A 532 -7.14 -14.65 -8.93
N PHE A 533 -8.00 -14.99 -7.97
CA PHE A 533 -8.33 -14.07 -6.88
C PHE A 533 -7.09 -13.65 -6.07
N GLY A 534 -6.21 -14.60 -5.74
CA GLY A 534 -4.95 -14.33 -5.03
C GLY A 534 -4.07 -13.30 -5.75
N LYS A 535 -3.82 -13.49 -7.05
CA LYS A 535 -3.07 -12.53 -7.86
C LYS A 535 -3.77 -11.17 -7.97
N MET A 536 -5.10 -11.16 -8.00
CA MET A 536 -5.86 -9.91 -7.97
C MET A 536 -5.70 -9.16 -6.64
N MET A 537 -5.62 -9.86 -5.50
CA MET A 537 -5.30 -9.23 -4.21
C MET A 537 -3.90 -8.61 -4.23
N THR A 538 -2.90 -9.27 -4.82
CA THR A 538 -1.57 -8.68 -5.00
C THR A 538 -1.60 -7.45 -5.89
N ASN A 539 -2.27 -7.53 -7.05
CA ASN A 539 -2.42 -6.39 -7.96
C ASN A 539 -3.13 -5.21 -7.28
N PHE A 540 -4.12 -5.48 -6.42
CA PHE A 540 -4.78 -4.48 -5.60
C PHE A 540 -3.80 -3.78 -4.65
N ARG A 541 -2.91 -4.53 -3.98
CA ARG A 541 -1.87 -3.95 -3.10
C ARG A 541 -0.88 -3.09 -3.90
N VAL A 542 -0.47 -3.53 -5.09
CA VAL A 542 0.33 -2.71 -6.02
C VAL A 542 -0.44 -1.45 -6.43
N ALA A 543 -1.76 -1.54 -6.67
CA ALA A 543 -2.59 -0.42 -7.07
C ALA A 543 -2.72 0.67 -5.99
N LEU A 544 -2.77 0.29 -4.72
CA LEU A 544 -2.73 1.22 -3.59
C LEU A 544 -1.41 1.99 -3.52
N LEU A 545 -0.31 1.31 -3.86
CA LEU A 545 1.03 1.90 -3.92
C LEU A 545 1.19 2.83 -5.13
N LYS A 546 1.11 2.28 -6.34
CA LYS A 546 1.49 2.97 -7.59
C LYS A 546 0.42 3.93 -8.12
N LYS A 547 -0.86 3.61 -7.94
CA LYS A 547 -2.00 4.40 -8.43
C LYS A 547 -1.89 4.75 -9.93
N GLU A 548 -1.42 3.81 -10.75
CA GLU A 548 -1.23 4.04 -12.18
C GLU A 548 -2.54 4.47 -12.87
N PRO A 549 -2.47 5.39 -13.85
CA PRO A 549 -3.66 5.87 -14.55
C PRO A 549 -4.29 4.81 -15.46
N THR A 550 -3.54 3.76 -15.80
CA THR A 550 -3.95 2.66 -16.69
C THR A 550 -3.42 1.33 -16.14
N GLY A 551 -3.85 0.19 -16.71
CA GLY A 551 -3.38 -1.13 -16.27
C GLY A 551 -3.98 -1.61 -14.94
N LEU A 552 -3.42 -2.69 -14.39
CA LEU A 552 -3.90 -3.34 -13.16
C LEU A 552 -3.40 -2.65 -11.89
N TYR A 553 -2.36 -1.83 -11.99
CA TYR A 553 -1.65 -1.26 -10.85
C TYR A 553 -2.13 0.14 -10.47
N GLY A 554 -3.43 0.39 -10.62
CA GLY A 554 -4.06 1.62 -10.17
C GLY A 554 -5.55 1.68 -10.36
N PHE A 555 -6.15 2.79 -9.94
CA PHE A 555 -7.61 3.04 -9.96
C PHE A 555 -8.05 3.70 -11.27
N LYS A 556 -7.44 3.30 -12.41
CA LYS A 556 -7.75 3.81 -13.76
C LYS A 556 -7.76 5.35 -13.86
N GLY A 557 -6.90 6.02 -13.08
CA GLY A 557 -6.79 7.48 -13.05
C GLY A 557 -7.96 8.22 -12.36
N ASP A 558 -8.87 7.50 -11.69
CA ASP A 558 -9.99 8.12 -10.98
C ASP A 558 -9.47 9.08 -9.88
N PRO A 559 -9.81 10.38 -9.95
CA PRO A 559 -9.24 11.39 -9.08
C PRO A 559 -9.57 11.20 -7.60
N GLY A 560 -10.66 10.51 -7.24
CA GLY A 560 -11.00 10.36 -5.82
C GLY A 560 -10.16 9.32 -5.08
N PHE A 561 -9.35 8.52 -5.77
CA PHE A 561 -8.37 7.60 -5.15
C PHE A 561 -6.93 8.15 -5.14
N LYS A 562 -6.71 9.39 -5.63
CA LYS A 562 -5.37 10.02 -5.64
C LYS A 562 -4.79 10.26 -4.25
N ASN A 563 -5.65 10.41 -3.25
CA ASN A 563 -5.25 10.70 -1.87
C ASN A 563 -4.87 9.43 -1.07
N ILE A 564 -4.79 8.25 -1.70
CA ILE A 564 -4.30 7.05 -1.03
C ILE A 564 -2.79 7.15 -0.85
N HIS A 565 -2.34 7.16 0.40
CA HIS A 565 -0.94 7.24 0.77
C HIS A 565 -0.33 5.83 0.93
N PRO A 566 0.85 5.56 0.35
CA PRO A 566 1.54 4.29 0.57
C PRO A 566 1.71 3.99 2.07
N ARG A 567 1.32 2.78 2.48
CA ARG A 567 1.48 2.28 3.84
C ARG A 567 2.74 1.43 3.91
N ILE A 568 3.88 2.12 4.04
CA ILE A 568 5.19 1.48 4.04
C ILE A 568 5.43 0.85 5.40
N TYR A 569 5.54 -0.47 5.40
CA TYR A 569 5.87 -1.29 6.56
C TYR A 569 7.28 -0.92 7.06
N ARG A 570 7.40 -0.71 8.37
CA ARG A 570 8.61 -0.17 9.00
C ARG A 570 9.27 -1.14 9.95
N ASP A 571 8.57 -2.21 10.30
CA ASP A 571 9.00 -3.19 11.29
C ASP A 571 9.51 -4.46 10.58
N TYR A 572 10.13 -5.36 11.34
CA TYR A 572 10.70 -6.62 10.85
C TYR A 572 10.65 -7.67 11.97
N PRO A 573 10.30 -8.96 11.74
CA PRO A 573 9.55 -9.57 10.63
C PRO A 573 8.06 -9.71 11.02
N THR A 574 7.21 -10.25 10.12
CA THR A 574 5.81 -10.57 10.47
C THR A 574 5.32 -11.88 9.84
N THR A 575 4.13 -12.33 10.22
CA THR A 575 3.40 -13.41 9.56
C THR A 575 2.12 -12.84 8.99
N LEU A 576 1.87 -13.12 7.71
CA LEU A 576 0.68 -12.65 7.02
C LEU A 576 -0.37 -13.75 7.00
N LEU A 577 -1.57 -13.44 7.49
CA LEU A 577 -2.78 -14.22 7.21
C LEU A 577 -3.09 -14.21 5.71
N GLY A 578 -3.89 -15.16 5.23
CA GLY A 578 -4.39 -15.16 3.86
C GLY A 578 -5.03 -13.81 3.51
N GLY A 579 -4.66 -13.21 2.37
CA GLY A 579 -5.09 -11.87 1.96
C GLY A 579 -4.38 -10.69 2.65
N GLY A 580 -3.43 -10.97 3.55
CA GLY A 580 -2.52 -9.98 4.15
C GLY A 580 -1.39 -9.59 3.21
N ALA A 581 -0.91 -8.35 3.31
CA ALA A 581 0.23 -7.89 2.53
C ALA A 581 0.92 -6.67 3.14
N ILE A 582 2.25 -6.62 3.01
CA ILE A 582 3.09 -5.48 3.40
C ILE A 582 3.81 -4.90 2.18
N VAL A 583 4.16 -3.62 2.28
CA VAL A 583 4.99 -2.92 1.31
C VAL A 583 6.23 -2.41 2.01
N GLN A 584 7.41 -2.83 1.57
CA GLN A 584 8.69 -2.39 2.10
C GLN A 584 9.43 -1.56 1.06
N LYS A 585 10.30 -0.64 1.50
CA LYS A 585 11.30 -0.04 0.62
C LYS A 585 12.53 -0.94 0.61
N ASN A 586 13.09 -1.17 -0.57
CA ASN A 586 14.42 -1.78 -0.75
C ASN A 586 15.53 -0.85 -0.25
#